data_AF-A0A1F6ZSD3-F1
#
_entry.id   AF-A0A1F6ZSD3-F1
#
_cell.length_a   1.000
_cell.length_b   1.000
_cell.length_c   1.000
_cell.angle_alpha   90.00
_cell.angle_beta   90.00
_cell.angle_gamma   90.00
#
_symmetry.space_group_name_H-M   'P 1'
#
loop_
_entity.id
_entity.type
_entity.pdbx_description
1 polymer ?
#
loop_
_entity_poly.entity_id
_entity_poly.type
_entity_poly.pdbx_seq_one_letter_code
_entity_poly.pdbx_strand_id
1 'polypeptide(L)'
;MEARKRGFSDLDVRNALLKHSWPLNEIEAAFYELSPKRKFKNQITIFLDSEVIKLLEKRAKKNMFSVSEQIEDILRRSCLSMKQPAYNSKVDDALVGIFSREKRGRRRK
;
A
#
# COMPACT_ATOMS: atom_id res chain seq x y z
N MET A 1 23.46 -4.71 9.52
CA MET A 1 23.06 -3.60 8.62
C MET A 1 23.95 -3.51 7.37
N GLU A 2 25.27 -3.70 7.49
CA GLU A 2 26.20 -3.56 6.37
C GLU A 2 25.99 -4.59 5.24
N ALA A 3 25.65 -5.84 5.57
CA ALA A 3 25.34 -6.88 4.57
C ALA A 3 24.15 -6.51 3.67
N ARG A 4 23.08 -5.90 4.23
CA ARG A 4 21.94 -5.41 3.44
C ARG A 4 22.34 -4.28 2.49
N LYS A 5 23.23 -3.38 2.92
CA LYS A 5 23.77 -2.31 2.05
C LYS A 5 24.61 -2.86 0.90
N ARG A 6 25.23 -4.02 1.09
CA ARG A 6 25.99 -4.75 0.07
C ARG A 6 25.11 -5.64 -0.83
N GLY A 7 23.79 -5.65 -0.62
CA GLY A 7 22.83 -6.35 -1.48
C GLY A 7 22.56 -7.81 -1.12
N PHE A 8 23.04 -8.30 0.03
CA PHE A 8 22.75 -9.68 0.46
C PHE A 8 21.30 -9.81 0.96
N SER A 9 20.64 -10.91 0.59
CA SER A 9 19.32 -11.26 1.12
C SER A 9 19.43 -11.69 2.59
N ASP A 10 18.37 -11.49 3.37
CA ASP A 10 18.30 -11.95 4.76
C ASP A 10 18.48 -13.47 4.87
N LEU A 11 18.07 -14.23 3.85
CA LEU A 11 18.31 -15.67 3.74
C LEU A 11 19.80 -16.00 3.59
N ASP A 12 20.53 -15.23 2.77
CA ASP A 12 21.97 -15.44 2.54
C ASP A 12 22.75 -15.18 3.82
N VAL A 13 22.39 -14.10 4.52
CA VAL A 13 23.00 -13.73 5.81
C VAL A 13 22.70 -14.81 6.86
N ARG A 14 21.46 -15.29 6.94
CA ARG A 14 21.07 -16.36 7.87
C ARG A 14 21.87 -17.65 7.61
N ASN A 15 21.95 -18.07 6.35
CA ASN A 15 22.68 -19.28 5.97
C ASN A 15 24.19 -19.16 6.23
N ALA A 16 24.77 -17.98 5.99
CA ALA A 16 26.17 -17.71 6.32
C ALA A 16 26.43 -17.82 7.83
N LEU A 17 25.56 -17.26 8.67
CA LEU A 17 25.68 -17.34 10.14
C LEU A 17 25.58 -18.78 10.64
N LEU A 18 24.62 -19.56 10.12
CA LEU A 18 24.49 -20.98 10.44
C LEU A 18 25.73 -21.79 10.03
N LYS A 19 26.32 -21.49 8.87
CA LYS A 19 27.55 -22.13 8.40
C LYS A 19 28.74 -21.85 9.32
N HIS A 20 28.75 -20.70 10.00
CA HIS A 20 29.77 -20.34 11.00
C HIS A 20 29.42 -20.81 12.42
N SER A 21 28.48 -21.75 12.57
CA SER A 21 28.09 -22.35 13.85
C SER A 21 27.52 -21.35 14.86
N TRP A 22 26.91 -20.26 14.40
CA TRP A 22 26.19 -19.35 15.29
C TRP A 22 24.92 -20.04 15.82
N PRO A 23 24.55 -19.83 17.11
CA PRO A 23 23.35 -20.42 17.68
C PRO A 23 22.09 -19.94 16.96
N LEU A 24 21.23 -20.88 16.55
CA LEU A 24 19.98 -20.57 15.84
C LEU A 24 19.12 -19.56 16.61
N ASN A 25 19.02 -19.72 17.93
CA ASN A 25 18.21 -18.85 18.80
C ASN A 25 18.68 -17.39 18.77
N GLU A 26 20.00 -17.17 18.77
CA GLU A 26 20.58 -15.83 18.73
C GLU A 26 20.38 -15.17 17.36
N ILE A 27 20.53 -15.94 16.29
CA ILE A 27 20.26 -15.47 14.93
C ILE A 27 18.81 -15.02 14.82
N GLU A 28 17.86 -15.86 15.24
CA GLU A 28 16.43 -15.54 15.17
C GLU A 28 16.06 -14.32 16.01
N ALA A 29 16.60 -14.20 17.23
CA ALA A 29 16.40 -13.03 18.08
C ALA A 29 16.93 -11.75 17.41
N ALA A 30 18.14 -11.79 16.84
CA ALA A 30 18.74 -10.63 16.17
C ALA A 30 17.93 -10.21 14.92
N PHE A 31 17.47 -11.17 14.10
CA PHE A 31 16.62 -10.87 12.95
C PHE A 31 15.26 -10.31 13.37
N TYR A 32 14.68 -10.82 14.46
CA TYR A 32 13.44 -10.30 15.02
C TYR A 32 13.58 -8.84 15.48
N GLU A 33 14.68 -8.50 16.15
CA GLU A 33 14.97 -7.11 16.57
C GLU A 33 15.23 -6.17 15.40
N LEU A 34 15.95 -6.64 14.38
CA LEU A 34 16.26 -5.86 13.17
C LEU A 34 15.06 -5.70 12.23
N SER A 35 14.04 -6.54 12.39
CA SER A 35 12.81 -6.44 11.59
C SER A 35 12.02 -5.21 12.03
N PRO A 36 11.59 -4.33 11.09
CA PRO A 36 10.79 -3.18 11.46
C PRO A 36 9.44 -3.65 12.02
N LYS A 37 9.27 -3.50 13.34
CA LYS A 37 8.02 -3.81 14.02
C LYS A 37 6.95 -2.82 13.56
N ARG A 38 6.10 -3.23 12.60
CA ARG A 38 4.92 -2.45 12.23
C ARG A 38 3.96 -2.45 13.42
N LYS A 39 3.96 -1.36 14.20
CA LYS A 39 2.98 -1.14 15.27
C LYS A 39 1.66 -0.70 14.64
N PHE A 40 0.83 -1.66 14.25
CA PHE A 40 -0.54 -1.35 13.89
C PHE A 40 -1.33 -1.04 15.17
N LYS A 41 -1.93 0.16 15.25
CA LYS A 41 -2.80 0.50 16.39
C LYS A 41 -4.08 -0.35 16.38
N ASN A 42 -4.60 -0.62 15.18
CA ASN A 42 -5.83 -1.37 14.94
C ASN A 42 -5.59 -2.38 13.79
N GLN A 43 -6.26 -3.53 13.83
CA GLN A 43 -6.27 -4.54 12.77
C GLN A 43 -7.70 -4.77 12.29
N ILE A 44 -7.88 -4.93 10.98
CA ILE A 44 -9.17 -5.19 10.35
C ILE A 44 -9.02 -6.43 9.48
N THR A 45 -9.97 -7.35 9.58
CA THR A 45 -10.10 -8.50 8.70
C THR A 45 -11.20 -8.21 7.69
N ILE A 46 -10.90 -8.36 6.40
CA ILE A 46 -11.85 -8.13 5.30
C ILE A 46 -11.94 -9.41 4.47
N PHE A 47 -13.15 -9.88 4.23
CA PHE A 47 -13.41 -10.99 3.32
C PHE A 47 -13.70 -10.41 1.93
N LEU A 48 -13.01 -10.93 0.92
CA LEU A 48 -13.12 -10.48 -0.46
C LEU A 48 -13.29 -11.68 -1.38
N ASP A 49 -14.04 -11.47 -2.46
CA ASP A 49 -14.19 -12.49 -3.50
C ASP A 49 -12.87 -12.75 -4.22
N SER A 50 -12.71 -13.98 -4.69
CA SER A 50 -11.48 -14.42 -5.37
C SER A 50 -11.14 -13.59 -6.61
N GLU A 51 -12.14 -13.08 -7.33
CA GLU A 51 -11.94 -12.21 -8.49
C GLU A 51 -11.39 -10.84 -8.09
N VAL A 52 -11.88 -10.28 -6.98
CA VAL A 52 -11.40 -9.00 -6.44
C VAL A 52 -9.96 -9.13 -5.97
N ILE A 53 -9.60 -10.24 -5.31
CA ILE A 53 -8.23 -10.52 -4.89
C ILE A 53 -7.28 -10.56 -6.10
N LYS A 54 -7.65 -11.27 -7.18
CA LYS A 54 -6.84 -11.32 -8.41
C LYS A 54 -6.62 -9.93 -9.03
N LEU A 55 -7.63 -9.06 -8.99
CA LEU A 55 -7.50 -7.68 -9.47
C LEU A 55 -6.56 -6.85 -8.58
N LEU A 56 -6.66 -7.01 -7.26
CA LEU A 56 -5.77 -6.34 -6.31
C LEU A 56 -4.33 -6.78 -6.47
N GLU A 57 -4.06 -8.08 -6.64
CA GLU A 57 -2.72 -8.62 -6.88
C GLU A 57 -2.08 -8.06 -8.16
N LYS A 58 -2.82 -8.02 -9.26
CA LYS A 58 -2.34 -7.43 -10.52
C LYS A 58 -1.94 -5.96 -10.32
N ARG A 59 -2.75 -5.20 -9.59
CA ARG A 59 -2.49 -3.78 -9.30
C ARG A 59 -1.31 -3.60 -8.35
N ALA A 60 -1.22 -4.42 -7.31
CA ALA A 60 -0.13 -4.41 -6.34
C ALA A 60 1.21 -4.69 -7.04
N LYS A 61 1.26 -5.70 -7.92
CA LYS A 61 2.45 -6.02 -8.74
C LYS A 61 2.87 -4.84 -9.62
N LYS A 62 1.91 -4.17 -10.27
CA LYS A 62 2.20 -2.98 -11.11
C LYS A 62 2.79 -1.83 -10.30
N ASN A 63 2.32 -1.66 -9.07
CA ASN A 63 2.74 -0.59 -8.16
C ASN A 63 3.93 -0.97 -7.26
N MET A 64 4.49 -2.18 -7.41
CA MET A 64 5.55 -2.71 -6.57
C MET A 64 5.17 -2.74 -5.07
N PHE A 65 3.92 -3.03 -4.78
CA PHE A 65 3.37 -3.15 -3.42
C PHE A 65 3.01 -4.60 -3.09
N SER A 66 2.98 -4.91 -1.80
CA SER A 66 2.20 -6.06 -1.31
C SER A 66 0.69 -5.79 -1.44
N VAL A 67 -0.13 -6.84 -1.42
CA VAL A 67 -1.60 -6.72 -1.47
C VAL A 67 -2.10 -5.85 -0.30
N SER A 68 -1.55 -6.07 0.91
CA SER A 68 -1.89 -5.29 2.10
C SER A 68 -1.58 -3.80 1.94
N GLU A 69 -0.40 -3.46 1.41
CA GLU A 69 -0.02 -2.06 1.14
C GLU A 69 -0.89 -1.43 0.05
N GLN A 70 -1.27 -2.22 -0.95
CA GLN A 70 -2.15 -1.75 -2.02
C GLN A 70 -3.56 -1.43 -1.49
N ILE A 71 -4.08 -2.24 -0.55
CA ILE A 71 -5.36 -1.97 0.13
C ILE A 71 -5.25 -0.71 0.99
N GLU A 72 -4.16 -0.55 1.74
CA GLU A 72 -3.91 0.64 2.55
C GLU A 72 -3.86 1.92 1.69
N ASP A 73 -3.16 1.88 0.55
CA ASP A 73 -3.09 2.99 -0.40
C ASP A 73 -4.47 3.35 -0.96
N ILE A 74 -5.31 2.35 -1.29
CA ILE A 74 -6.68 2.57 -1.76
C ILE A 74 -7.52 3.25 -0.68
N LEU A 75 -7.51 2.73 0.55
CA LEU A 75 -8.27 3.31 1.67
C LEU A 75 -7.81 4.73 1.97
N ARG A 76 -6.50 4.96 2.01
CA ARG A 76 -5.92 6.29 2.23
C ARG A 76 -6.36 7.28 1.16
N ARG A 77 -6.26 6.92 -0.12
CA ARG A 77 -6.70 7.79 -1.23
C ARG A 77 -8.19 8.05 -1.18
N SER A 78 -9.00 7.04 -0.88
CA SER A 78 -10.44 7.17 -0.76
C SER A 78 -10.81 8.16 0.36
N CYS A 79 -10.18 8.06 1.53
CA CYS A 79 -10.43 9.00 2.63
C CYS A 79 -9.91 10.42 2.34
N LEU A 80 -8.75 10.57 1.68
CA LEU A 80 -8.18 11.87 1.37
C LEU A 80 -8.88 12.58 0.20
N SER A 81 -9.42 11.84 -0.76
CA SER A 81 -10.16 12.41 -1.90
C SER A 81 -11.58 12.85 -1.53
N MET A 82 -12.05 12.59 -0.30
CA MET A 82 -13.33 13.09 0.20
C MET A 82 -13.31 14.58 0.57
N LYS A 83 -12.18 15.30 0.36
CA LYS A 83 -12.19 16.77 0.41
C LYS A 83 -13.05 17.31 -0.74
N GLN A 84 -14.31 17.58 -0.40
CA GLN A 84 -15.39 18.27 -1.11
C GLN A 84 -15.06 18.74 -2.53
N PRO A 85 -15.83 18.34 -3.58
CA PRO A 85 -15.78 19.10 -4.81
C PRO A 85 -16.18 20.54 -4.49
N ALA A 86 -15.29 21.49 -4.75
CA ALA A 86 -15.62 22.91 -4.71
C ALA A 86 -16.58 23.20 -5.88
N TYR A 87 -17.83 22.79 -5.74
CA TYR A 87 -18.90 23.07 -6.68
C TYR A 87 -19.82 24.11 -6.03
N ASN A 88 -19.41 25.37 -6.11
CA ASN A 88 -20.33 26.50 -5.99
C ASN A 88 -21.14 26.60 -7.29
N SER A 89 -21.94 25.59 -7.64
CA SER A 89 -23.04 25.80 -8.58
C SER A 89 -24.26 26.21 -7.79
N LYS A 90 -24.68 27.47 -7.94
CA LYS A 90 -26.03 27.92 -7.59
C LYS A 90 -27.05 27.30 -8.55
N VAL A 91 -27.15 25.97 -8.56
CA VAL A 91 -28.17 25.26 -9.31
C VAL A 91 -28.72 24.23 -8.33
N ASP A 92 -29.94 24.47 -7.84
CA ASP A 92 -30.63 23.72 -6.78
C ASP A 92 -30.93 22.25 -7.14
N ASP A 93 -30.49 21.80 -8.30
CA ASP A 93 -30.82 20.48 -8.82
C ASP A 93 -29.57 19.60 -8.88
N ALA A 94 -29.40 18.80 -7.83
CA ALA A 94 -28.28 17.86 -7.68
C ALA A 94 -28.15 16.91 -8.87
N LEU A 95 -29.25 16.63 -9.58
CA LEU A 95 -29.27 15.79 -10.77
C LEU A 95 -28.70 16.51 -11.99
N VAL A 96 -28.95 17.82 -12.14
CA VAL A 96 -28.42 18.62 -13.24
C VAL A 96 -26.89 18.67 -13.16
N GLY A 97 -26.29 18.73 -11.97
CA GLY A 97 -24.83 18.68 -11.83
C GLY A 97 -24.19 17.36 -12.29
N ILE A 98 -24.89 16.23 -12.11
CA ILE A 98 -24.39 14.90 -12.48
C ILE A 98 -24.51 14.65 -13.99
N PHE A 99 -25.60 15.13 -14.61
CA PHE A 99 -25.87 14.91 -16.04
C PHE A 99 -25.43 16.06 -16.95
N SER A 100 -25.21 17.27 -16.41
CA SER A 100 -24.63 18.39 -17.15
C SER A 100 -23.14 18.16 -17.33
N ARG A 101 -22.81 17.39 -18.37
CA ARG A 101 -21.48 17.39 -18.97
C ARG A 101 -21.26 18.72 -19.69
N GLU A 102 -21.12 19.81 -18.95
CA GLU A 102 -20.53 21.02 -19.50
C GLU A 102 -19.11 20.68 -19.94
N LYS A 103 -18.93 20.58 -21.27
CA LYS A 103 -17.62 20.41 -21.90
C LYS A 103 -16.81 21.65 -21.53
N ARG A 104 -15.93 21.53 -20.53
CA ARG A 104 -14.91 22.54 -20.23
C ARG A 104 -14.10 22.79 -21.51
N GLY A 105 -14.48 23.82 -22.26
CA GLY A 105 -13.74 24.28 -23.42
C GLY A 105 -12.33 24.67 -22.99
N ARG A 106 -11.32 24.20 -23.72
CA ARG A 106 -9.92 24.56 -23.51
C ARG A 106 -9.79 26.08 -23.62
N ARG A 107 -9.48 26.77 -22.51
CA ARG A 107 -9.15 28.21 -22.50
C ARG A 107 -8.07 28.44 -23.56
N ARG A 108 -8.40 29.15 -24.64
CA ARG A 108 -7.41 29.61 -25.61
C ARG A 108 -6.50 30.61 -24.89
N LYS A 109 -5.18 30.42 -25.05
CA LYS A 109 -4.16 31.41 -24.66
C LYS A 109 -4.29 32.63 -25.56
#